data_AF-A0A2G9NEI3-F1
#
_entry.id   AF-A0A2G9NEI3-F1
#
_cell.length_a   1.000
_cell.length_b   1.000
_cell.length_c   1.000
_cell.angle_alpha   90.00
_cell.angle_beta   90.00
_cell.angle_gamma   90.00
#
_symmetry.space_group_name_H-M   'P 1'
#
loop_
_entity.id
_entity.type
_entity.pdbx_description
1 polymer ?
#
loop_
_entity_poly.entity_id
_entity_poly.type
_entity_poly.pdbx_seq_one_letter_code
_entity_poly.pdbx_strand_id
1 'polypeptide(L)'
;MIRTIDLRILPRESMSWDEFVKKTPRGSIALDGVVLGGPKYDEDTLHVNFDHHDGVAREATMSTARQVMFAIKGNLMKSLFWQTGLAKIPVYVNDPDQDVALSVWLLDRHKSLEGTQSIPIVNRLLELTDKLDITGGGYPMNLDDGLLSTHNWIFAPYNDLRKSGALASANEAVICSTLESMTGRIDQLVMGQAEKRELDTRHEILYDSPSGFKIVNEIGGSEARYFLFSQGLDAYISLVAIRPDNRNVWTVGRRSPYIPFPINELFGVYNALEGLPEGEGWGGSNIVGGSSRKHGSGLSWEQLAEATVGHLQKKYGKNLEPSISV
;
A
#
# COMPACT_ATOMS: atom_id res chain seq x y z
N MET A 1 -16.65 7.38 21.41
CA MET A 1 -16.33 5.99 21.77
C MET A 1 -14.90 5.96 22.29
N ILE A 2 -14.59 5.28 23.40
CA ILE A 2 -13.20 5.20 23.91
C ILE A 2 -12.46 4.18 23.04
N ARG A 3 -11.37 4.59 22.37
CA ARG A 3 -10.54 3.68 21.57
C ARG A 3 -9.95 2.57 22.43
N THR A 4 -9.92 1.35 21.90
CA THR A 4 -9.31 0.18 22.55
C THR A 4 -7.83 0.00 22.20
N ILE A 5 -7.35 0.78 21.24
CA ILE A 5 -5.94 0.84 20.84
C ILE A 5 -5.31 2.18 21.25
N ASP A 6 -4.00 2.15 21.48
CA ASP A 6 -3.11 3.29 21.62
C ASP A 6 -2.36 3.45 20.29
N LEU A 7 -2.89 4.27 19.40
CA LEU A 7 -2.33 4.48 18.05
C LEU A 7 -1.09 5.37 18.14
N ARG A 8 0.04 4.87 17.63
CA ARG A 8 1.35 5.53 17.63
C ARG A 8 1.82 5.67 16.19
N ILE A 9 2.09 6.90 15.78
CA ILE A 9 2.42 7.21 14.39
C ILE A 9 3.90 7.54 14.29
N LEU A 10 4.60 6.84 13.39
CA LEU A 10 6.02 7.03 13.11
C LEU A 10 6.17 7.43 11.63
N PRO A 11 5.91 8.70 11.26
CA PRO A 11 5.76 9.09 9.87
C PRO A 11 6.96 8.67 9.01
N ARG A 12 6.73 7.76 8.05
CA ARG A 12 7.73 7.24 7.10
C ARG A 12 8.94 6.55 7.72
N GLU A 13 8.88 6.19 8.99
CA GLU A 13 9.94 5.43 9.64
C GLU A 13 9.70 3.93 9.52
N SER A 14 10.77 3.19 9.24
CA SER A 14 10.80 1.73 9.25
C SER A 14 11.96 1.28 10.12
N MET A 15 11.82 0.14 10.79
CA MET A 15 12.87 -0.43 11.63
C MET A 15 12.94 -1.95 11.50
N SER A 16 14.05 -2.53 11.93
CA SER A 16 14.16 -3.99 12.01
C SER A 16 13.26 -4.57 13.11
N TRP A 17 12.94 -5.86 13.00
CA TRP A 17 12.19 -6.57 14.04
C TRP A 17 12.83 -6.43 15.43
N ASP A 18 14.15 -6.60 15.52
CA ASP A 18 14.86 -6.55 16.81
C ASP A 18 14.81 -5.14 17.43
N GLU A 19 14.88 -4.09 16.61
CA GLU A 19 14.70 -2.73 17.07
C GLU A 19 13.27 -2.49 17.57
N PHE A 20 12.26 -3.01 16.87
CA PHE A 20 10.86 -2.86 17.27
C PHE A 20 10.61 -3.49 18.64
N VAL A 21 11.02 -4.75 18.83
CA VAL A 21 10.87 -5.46 20.12
C VAL A 21 11.63 -4.74 21.25
N LYS A 22 12.78 -4.14 20.94
CA LYS A 22 13.58 -3.41 21.94
C LYS A 22 13.01 -2.04 22.31
N LYS A 23 12.46 -1.31 21.33
CA LYS A 23 11.99 0.08 21.50
C LYS A 23 10.54 0.18 21.96
N THR A 24 9.75 -0.87 21.76
CA THR A 24 8.31 -0.85 22.02
C THR A 24 7.94 -1.76 23.20
N PRO A 25 6.84 -1.45 23.92
CA PRO A 25 6.42 -2.26 25.05
C PRO A 25 5.89 -3.64 24.59
N ARG A 26 6.03 -4.64 25.45
CA ARG A 26 5.42 -5.97 25.31
C ARG A 26 3.98 -5.87 24.80
N GLY A 27 3.63 -6.69 23.79
CA GLY A 27 2.28 -6.73 23.22
C GLY A 27 2.00 -5.66 22.15
N SER A 28 3.03 -5.01 21.62
CA SER A 28 2.88 -4.01 20.56
C SER A 28 2.61 -4.66 19.19
N ILE A 29 1.75 -4.01 18.40
CA ILE A 29 1.42 -4.40 17.03
C ILE A 29 2.03 -3.39 16.06
N ALA A 30 2.83 -3.84 15.11
CA ALA A 30 3.25 -3.07 13.95
C ALA A 30 2.34 -3.38 12.76
N LEU A 31 1.92 -2.33 12.05
CA LEU A 31 1.20 -2.42 10.79
C LEU A 31 2.11 -1.96 9.64
N ASP A 32 1.79 -2.45 8.45
CA ASP A 32 2.43 -2.21 7.15
C ASP A 32 3.59 -1.19 7.14
N GLY A 33 4.77 -1.68 6.82
CA GLY A 33 5.95 -0.86 6.57
C GLY A 33 6.64 -0.33 7.82
N VAL A 34 6.07 -0.44 9.03
CA VAL A 34 6.74 -0.04 10.28
C VAL A 34 7.93 -0.97 10.58
N VAL A 35 7.75 -2.28 10.40
CA VAL A 35 8.79 -3.28 10.62
C VAL A 35 9.16 -3.94 9.31
N LEU A 36 10.47 -3.99 9.03
CA LEU A 36 11.00 -4.68 7.86
C LEU A 36 10.85 -6.19 8.00
N GLY A 37 10.55 -6.85 6.89
CA GLY A 37 10.23 -8.27 6.80
C GLY A 37 8.73 -8.59 6.90
N GLY A 38 8.39 -9.84 6.60
CA GLY A 38 7.01 -10.31 6.57
C GLY A 38 6.34 -10.47 7.95
N PRO A 39 5.14 -11.07 7.98
CA PRO A 39 4.37 -11.23 9.20
C PRO A 39 5.13 -12.03 10.25
N LYS A 40 5.06 -11.59 11.51
CA LYS A 40 5.77 -12.24 12.61
C LYS A 40 5.02 -12.09 13.92
N TYR A 41 5.04 -13.15 14.72
CA TYR A 41 4.55 -13.14 16.08
C TYR A 41 5.60 -13.77 16.99
N ASP A 42 5.81 -13.14 18.16
CA ASP A 42 6.72 -13.62 19.19
C ASP A 42 5.92 -13.94 20.45
N GLU A 43 5.91 -15.20 20.86
CA GLU A 43 5.16 -15.68 22.02
C GLU A 43 5.73 -15.19 23.35
N ASP A 44 7.03 -14.91 23.39
CA ASP A 44 7.71 -14.44 24.59
C ASP A 44 7.43 -12.97 24.81
N THR A 45 7.54 -12.14 23.78
CA THR A 45 7.39 -10.67 23.89
C THR A 45 6.01 -10.16 23.47
N LEU A 46 5.18 -11.02 22.88
CA LEU A 46 3.84 -10.74 22.35
C LEU A 46 3.80 -9.68 21.25
N HIS A 47 4.95 -9.35 20.66
CA HIS A 47 4.99 -8.43 19.53
C HIS A 47 4.40 -9.11 18.30
N VAL A 48 3.71 -8.31 17.49
CA VAL A 48 3.15 -8.75 16.21
C VAL A 48 3.60 -7.77 15.13
N ASN A 49 4.03 -8.29 13.99
CA ASN A 49 4.16 -7.55 12.74
C ASN A 49 3.14 -8.08 11.75
N PHE A 50 2.33 -7.18 11.20
CA PHE A 50 1.51 -7.44 10.02
C PHE A 50 2.09 -6.61 8.88
N ASP A 51 2.71 -7.29 7.92
CA ASP A 51 3.30 -6.69 6.73
C ASP A 51 3.17 -7.67 5.57
N HIS A 52 3.08 -7.16 4.35
CA HIS A 52 3.03 -8.01 3.16
C HIS A 52 3.94 -7.51 2.03
N HIS A 53 4.82 -6.57 2.32
CA HIS A 53 5.65 -5.87 1.35
C HIS A 53 7.05 -6.44 1.22
N ASP A 54 7.60 -6.96 2.30
CA ASP A 54 9.00 -7.38 2.34
C ASP A 54 9.18 -8.90 2.55
N GLY A 55 9.95 -9.52 1.65
CA GLY A 55 10.35 -10.92 1.78
C GLY A 55 9.23 -11.96 1.67
N VAL A 56 8.07 -11.63 1.10
CA VAL A 56 6.90 -12.51 1.07
C VAL A 56 6.28 -12.69 -0.32
N ALA A 57 5.52 -13.78 -0.49
CA ALA A 57 4.60 -13.95 -1.61
C ALA A 57 3.27 -13.24 -1.27
N ARG A 58 3.02 -12.08 -1.90
CA ARG A 58 1.87 -11.20 -1.60
C ARG A 58 0.53 -11.95 -1.69
N GLU A 59 0.36 -12.77 -2.72
CA GLU A 59 -0.86 -13.56 -2.95
C GLU A 59 -1.14 -14.61 -1.86
N ALA A 60 -0.09 -15.11 -1.19
CA ALA A 60 -0.23 -16.06 -0.09
C ALA A 60 -0.36 -15.36 1.27
N THR A 61 0.21 -14.17 1.39
CA THR A 61 0.35 -13.44 2.67
C THR A 61 -0.86 -12.58 3.00
N MET A 62 -1.63 -12.17 1.97
CA MET A 62 -2.77 -11.26 2.09
C MET A 62 -2.36 -9.85 2.53
N SER A 63 -3.27 -8.87 2.40
CA SER A 63 -3.04 -7.51 2.91
C SER A 63 -2.94 -7.46 4.43
N THR A 64 -2.36 -6.39 4.97
CA THR A 64 -2.26 -6.14 6.42
C THR A 64 -3.64 -6.22 7.09
N ALA A 65 -4.67 -5.61 6.48
CA ALA A 65 -6.03 -5.64 7.01
C ALA A 65 -6.61 -7.05 7.08
N ARG A 66 -6.30 -7.90 6.11
CA ARG A 66 -6.77 -9.29 6.10
C ARG A 66 -6.09 -10.09 7.19
N GLN A 67 -4.77 -9.97 7.32
CA GLN A 67 -4.02 -10.61 8.39
C GLN A 67 -4.55 -10.22 9.77
N VAL A 68 -4.81 -8.92 9.99
CA VAL A 68 -5.43 -8.39 11.22
C VAL A 68 -6.79 -9.02 11.49
N MET A 69 -7.67 -9.12 10.48
CA MET A 69 -8.97 -9.77 10.65
C MET A 69 -8.80 -11.24 11.10
N PHE A 70 -7.92 -12.00 10.44
CA PHE A 70 -7.64 -13.39 10.84
C PHE A 70 -7.10 -13.48 12.27
N ALA A 71 -6.21 -12.57 12.66
CA ALA A 71 -5.66 -12.53 14.01
C ALA A 71 -6.72 -12.21 15.06
N ILE A 72 -7.64 -11.25 14.80
CA ILE A 72 -8.78 -10.96 15.67
C ILE A 72 -9.68 -12.19 15.79
N LYS A 73 -9.96 -12.89 14.68
CA LYS A 73 -10.69 -14.17 14.67
C LYS A 73 -9.98 -15.27 15.45
N GLY A 74 -8.66 -15.24 15.48
CA GLY A 74 -7.79 -16.08 16.29
C GLY A 74 -7.69 -15.68 17.77
N ASN A 75 -8.48 -14.71 18.25
CA ASN A 75 -8.43 -14.15 19.61
C ASN A 75 -7.15 -13.36 19.96
N LEU A 76 -6.46 -12.76 18.98
CA LEU A 76 -5.27 -11.95 19.25
C LEU A 76 -5.53 -10.88 20.32
N MET A 77 -6.56 -10.04 20.12
CA MET A 77 -6.83 -8.91 21.00
C MET A 77 -7.14 -9.36 22.43
N LYS A 78 -8.07 -10.31 22.59
CA LYS A 78 -8.35 -10.96 23.88
C LYS A 78 -7.08 -11.50 24.56
N SER A 79 -6.22 -12.19 23.81
CA SER A 79 -4.96 -12.75 24.32
C SER A 79 -4.01 -11.66 24.80
N LEU A 80 -3.80 -10.61 24.01
CA LEU A 80 -2.94 -9.48 24.36
C LEU A 80 -3.43 -8.76 25.61
N PHE A 81 -4.73 -8.44 25.70
CA PHE A 81 -5.30 -7.80 26.88
C PHE A 81 -5.13 -8.65 28.13
N TRP A 82 -5.37 -9.96 28.05
CA TRP A 82 -5.24 -10.88 29.18
C TRP A 82 -3.79 -11.01 29.66
N GLN A 83 -2.85 -11.17 28.74
CA GLN A 83 -1.44 -11.43 29.08
C GLN A 83 -0.65 -10.18 29.47
N THR A 84 -1.02 -9.01 28.94
CA THR A 84 -0.30 -7.76 29.22
C THR A 84 -0.94 -6.93 30.33
N GLY A 85 -2.25 -7.09 30.58
CA GLY A 85 -3.01 -6.24 31.51
C GLY A 85 -3.15 -4.78 31.06
N LEU A 86 -2.78 -4.45 29.81
CA LEU A 86 -2.86 -3.08 29.29
C LEU A 86 -4.31 -2.64 29.12
N ALA A 87 -4.59 -1.36 29.38
CA ALA A 87 -5.90 -0.78 29.11
C ALA A 87 -6.16 -0.57 27.60
N LYS A 88 -5.09 -0.39 26.82
CA LYS A 88 -5.10 -0.21 25.36
C LYS A 88 -3.89 -0.90 24.75
N ILE A 89 -4.06 -1.53 23.60
CA ILE A 89 -2.95 -2.17 22.88
C ILE A 89 -2.19 -1.13 22.05
N PRO A 90 -0.86 -1.02 22.17
CA PRO A 90 -0.04 -0.15 21.33
C PRO A 90 -0.03 -0.64 19.89
N VAL A 91 -0.42 0.24 18.96
CA VAL A 91 -0.45 -0.06 17.51
C VAL A 91 0.37 0.99 16.79
N TYR A 92 1.33 0.57 15.99
CA TYR A 92 2.26 1.44 15.28
C TYR A 92 1.94 1.46 13.79
N VAL A 93 1.96 2.66 13.20
CA VAL A 93 1.76 2.90 11.76
C VAL A 93 2.78 3.93 11.26
N ASN A 94 3.20 3.84 9.99
CA ASN A 94 4.08 4.84 9.37
C ASN A 94 3.49 5.52 8.12
N ASP A 95 2.40 4.98 7.58
CA ASP A 95 1.64 5.50 6.44
C ASP A 95 0.13 5.33 6.69
N PRO A 96 -0.74 6.23 6.21
CA PRO A 96 -2.18 6.11 6.34
C PRO A 96 -2.84 5.54 5.08
N ASP A 97 -2.25 4.53 4.45
CA ASP A 97 -2.87 3.90 3.27
C ASP A 97 -4.16 3.13 3.63
N GLN A 98 -4.75 2.54 2.59
CA GLN A 98 -6.12 2.05 2.63
C GLN A 98 -6.25 0.82 3.54
N ASP A 99 -5.32 -0.12 3.46
CA ASP A 99 -5.31 -1.33 4.26
C ASP A 99 -4.81 -1.06 5.70
N VAL A 100 -3.88 -0.12 5.93
CA VAL A 100 -3.56 0.33 7.31
C VAL A 100 -4.78 0.97 7.96
N ALA A 101 -5.50 1.85 7.28
CA ALA A 101 -6.70 2.48 7.84
C ALA A 101 -7.79 1.47 8.19
N LEU A 102 -7.99 0.48 7.33
CA LEU A 102 -8.91 -0.62 7.61
C LEU A 102 -8.43 -1.46 8.79
N SER A 103 -7.13 -1.77 8.88
CA SER A 103 -6.51 -2.48 10.01
C SER A 103 -6.73 -1.77 11.34
N VAL A 104 -6.50 -0.45 11.37
CA VAL A 104 -6.74 0.39 12.55
C VAL A 104 -8.21 0.33 12.98
N TRP A 105 -9.15 0.43 12.03
CA TRP A 105 -10.58 0.30 12.33
C TRP A 105 -10.93 -1.08 12.90
N LEU A 106 -10.41 -2.15 12.29
CA LEU A 106 -10.64 -3.53 12.71
C LEU A 106 -10.15 -3.78 14.14
N LEU A 107 -8.93 -3.34 14.47
CA LEU A 107 -8.37 -3.46 15.82
C LEU A 107 -9.18 -2.66 16.83
N ASP A 108 -9.59 -1.43 16.50
CA ASP A 108 -10.38 -0.60 17.41
C ASP A 108 -11.81 -1.14 17.64
N ARG A 109 -12.36 -1.88 16.67
CA ARG A 109 -13.69 -2.51 16.70
C ARG A 109 -13.65 -4.02 16.96
N HIS A 110 -12.52 -4.57 17.40
CA HIS A 110 -12.30 -6.02 17.54
C HIS A 110 -13.41 -6.75 18.30
N LYS A 111 -13.98 -6.13 19.35
CA LYS A 111 -15.05 -6.75 20.16
C LYS A 111 -16.30 -7.12 19.37
N SER A 112 -16.59 -6.42 18.26
CA SER A 112 -17.72 -6.71 17.36
C SER A 112 -17.36 -7.71 16.25
N LEU A 113 -16.12 -8.18 16.23
CA LEU A 113 -15.53 -9.03 15.19
C LEU A 113 -14.97 -10.34 15.77
N GLU A 114 -14.85 -10.46 17.09
CA GLU A 114 -14.36 -11.67 17.77
C GLU A 114 -15.34 -12.85 17.65
N GLY A 115 -14.80 -14.07 17.77
CA GLY A 115 -15.58 -15.30 17.64
C GLY A 115 -16.30 -15.41 16.30
N THR A 116 -17.59 -15.75 16.35
CA THR A 116 -18.43 -15.90 15.14
C THR A 116 -19.05 -14.59 14.66
N GLN A 117 -18.87 -13.48 15.38
CA GLN A 117 -19.47 -12.18 15.02
C GLN A 117 -18.82 -11.59 13.77
N SER A 118 -19.59 -11.05 12.84
CA SER A 118 -19.02 -10.35 11.68
C SER A 118 -19.97 -9.28 11.20
N ILE A 119 -19.41 -8.31 10.47
CA ILE A 119 -20.18 -7.25 9.82
C ILE A 119 -20.08 -7.49 8.31
N PRO A 120 -21.12 -8.03 7.65
CA PRO A 120 -21.01 -8.51 6.27
C PRO A 120 -20.49 -7.46 5.27
N ILE A 121 -20.89 -6.20 5.42
CA ILE A 121 -20.40 -5.12 4.54
C ILE A 121 -18.91 -4.83 4.74
N VAL A 122 -18.40 -4.97 5.96
CA VAL A 122 -16.95 -4.84 6.25
C VAL A 122 -16.19 -6.01 5.64
N ASN A 123 -16.73 -7.23 5.67
CA ASN A 123 -16.09 -8.37 5.00
C ASN A 123 -15.97 -8.15 3.49
N ARG A 124 -17.00 -7.54 2.86
CA ARG A 124 -16.95 -7.18 1.43
C ARG A 124 -15.93 -6.08 1.14
N LEU A 125 -15.88 -5.04 1.98
CA LEU A 125 -14.86 -3.99 1.89
C LEU A 125 -13.46 -4.58 2.03
N LEU A 126 -13.24 -5.41 3.05
CA LEU A 126 -11.98 -6.08 3.32
C LEU A 126 -11.53 -6.96 2.15
N GLU A 127 -12.44 -7.73 1.57
CA GLU A 127 -12.17 -8.55 0.38
C GLU A 127 -11.68 -7.71 -0.80
N LEU A 128 -12.31 -6.56 -1.04
CA LEU A 128 -11.90 -5.67 -2.11
C LEU A 128 -10.55 -5.02 -1.82
N THR A 129 -10.35 -4.51 -0.60
CA THR A 129 -9.09 -3.90 -0.18
C THR A 129 -7.94 -4.91 -0.26
N ASP A 130 -8.14 -6.15 0.20
CA ASP A 130 -7.17 -7.24 0.10
C ASP A 130 -6.74 -7.48 -1.35
N LYS A 131 -7.70 -7.65 -2.26
CA LYS A 131 -7.44 -7.85 -3.70
C LYS A 131 -6.66 -6.70 -4.33
N LEU A 132 -7.07 -5.46 -4.07
CA LEU A 132 -6.41 -4.28 -4.64
C LEU A 132 -5.00 -4.15 -4.09
N ASP A 133 -4.81 -4.37 -2.80
CA ASP A 133 -3.56 -4.12 -2.13
C ASP A 133 -2.49 -5.19 -2.43
N ILE A 134 -2.84 -6.49 -2.41
CA ILE A 134 -1.88 -7.56 -2.78
C ILE A 134 -1.40 -7.47 -4.23
N THR A 135 -2.18 -6.82 -5.11
CA THR A 135 -1.88 -6.65 -6.54
C THR A 135 -1.36 -5.25 -6.90
N GLY A 136 -1.18 -4.34 -5.93
CA GLY A 136 -0.80 -2.95 -6.20
C GLY A 136 -1.79 -2.20 -7.11
N GLY A 137 -3.06 -2.62 -7.09
CA GLY A 137 -4.16 -2.13 -7.93
C GLY A 137 -4.40 -2.94 -9.21
N GLY A 138 -3.63 -4.00 -9.45
CA GLY A 138 -3.67 -4.81 -10.67
C GLY A 138 -4.80 -5.83 -10.76
N TYR A 139 -5.64 -5.96 -9.73
CA TYR A 139 -6.72 -6.95 -9.70
C TYR A 139 -7.82 -6.62 -10.73
N PRO A 140 -8.15 -7.54 -11.67
CA PRO A 140 -9.22 -7.32 -12.63
C PRO A 140 -10.59 -7.22 -11.95
N MET A 141 -11.32 -6.14 -12.18
CA MET A 141 -12.63 -5.94 -11.57
C MET A 141 -13.55 -5.09 -12.43
N ASN A 142 -14.86 -5.19 -12.16
CA ASN A 142 -15.84 -4.30 -12.75
C ASN A 142 -15.73 -2.91 -12.11
N LEU A 143 -15.38 -1.90 -12.92
CA LEU A 143 -15.23 -0.53 -12.44
C LEU A 143 -16.56 0.14 -12.10
N ASP A 144 -17.68 -0.41 -12.60
CA ASP A 144 -19.04 0.03 -12.29
C ASP A 144 -19.60 -0.61 -11.00
N ASP A 145 -18.79 -1.38 -10.26
CA ASP A 145 -19.23 -1.97 -8.98
C ASP A 145 -19.51 -0.85 -7.95
N GLY A 146 -20.73 -0.83 -7.42
CA GLY A 146 -21.12 0.09 -6.36
C GLY A 146 -20.21 0.04 -5.13
N LEU A 147 -19.64 -1.13 -4.80
CA LEU A 147 -18.68 -1.25 -3.71
C LEU A 147 -17.38 -0.52 -4.00
N LEU A 148 -16.93 -0.46 -5.26
CA LEU A 148 -15.72 0.25 -5.64
C LEU A 148 -15.90 1.78 -5.50
N SER A 149 -17.04 2.32 -5.91
CA SER A 149 -17.35 3.76 -5.70
C SER A 149 -17.43 4.13 -4.22
N THR A 150 -17.93 3.23 -3.37
CA THR A 150 -17.93 3.41 -1.91
C THR A 150 -16.52 3.25 -1.32
N HIS A 151 -15.73 2.28 -1.77
CA HIS A 151 -14.32 2.14 -1.40
C HIS A 151 -13.54 3.42 -1.72
N ASN A 152 -13.75 3.98 -2.92
CA ASN A 152 -13.13 5.22 -3.33
C ASN A 152 -13.53 6.40 -2.44
N TRP A 153 -14.80 6.47 -2.05
CA TRP A 153 -15.24 7.46 -1.07
C TRP A 153 -14.60 7.26 0.30
N ILE A 154 -14.51 6.03 0.82
CA ILE A 154 -13.91 5.77 2.14
C ILE A 154 -12.45 6.22 2.18
N PHE A 155 -11.69 5.87 1.15
CA PHE A 155 -10.24 6.07 1.13
C PHE A 155 -9.78 7.34 0.38
N ALA A 156 -10.72 8.15 -0.09
CA ALA A 156 -10.48 9.46 -0.68
C ALA A 156 -9.48 10.35 0.08
N PRO A 157 -9.54 10.48 1.43
CA PRO A 157 -8.58 11.29 2.18
C PRO A 157 -7.12 10.90 1.92
N TYR A 158 -6.83 9.59 1.85
CA TYR A 158 -5.50 9.10 1.50
C TYR A 158 -5.17 9.32 0.04
N ASN A 159 -6.08 8.97 -0.88
CA ASN A 159 -5.84 9.11 -2.32
C ASN A 159 -5.54 10.57 -2.70
N ASP A 160 -6.29 11.52 -2.13
CA ASP A 160 -6.09 12.95 -2.37
C ASP A 160 -4.75 13.45 -1.77
N LEU A 161 -4.36 12.94 -0.59
CA LEU A 161 -3.06 13.25 0.01
C LEU A 161 -1.89 12.68 -0.81
N ARG A 162 -2.04 11.47 -1.37
CA ARG A 162 -1.05 10.80 -2.21
C ARG A 162 -0.84 11.54 -3.54
N LYS A 163 -1.92 11.82 -4.28
CA LYS A 163 -1.82 12.43 -5.63
C LYS A 163 -1.44 13.92 -5.60
N SER A 164 -1.64 14.60 -4.48
CA SER A 164 -1.15 15.97 -4.29
C SER A 164 0.34 16.06 -4.00
N GLY A 165 1.01 14.93 -3.72
CA GLY A 165 2.42 14.89 -3.31
C GLY A 165 2.66 15.28 -1.85
N ALA A 166 1.64 15.78 -1.15
CA ALA A 166 1.74 16.21 0.25
C ALA A 166 1.98 15.03 1.22
N LEU A 167 1.65 13.79 0.83
CA LEU A 167 1.99 12.59 1.59
C LEU A 167 3.52 12.45 1.83
N ALA A 168 4.36 12.99 0.96
CA ALA A 168 5.81 12.90 1.11
C ALA A 168 6.35 13.64 2.35
N SER A 169 5.66 14.69 2.77
CA SER A 169 6.00 15.51 3.94
C SER A 169 4.95 15.45 5.05
N ALA A 170 4.06 14.45 5.01
CA ALA A 170 3.01 14.29 6.01
C ALA A 170 3.63 13.98 7.37
N ASN A 171 3.31 14.81 8.36
CA ASN A 171 3.70 14.59 9.75
C ASN A 171 2.64 13.75 10.48
N GLU A 172 2.89 13.47 11.75
CA GLU A 172 1.98 12.69 12.61
C GLU A 172 0.55 13.24 12.62
N ALA A 173 0.37 14.55 12.74
CA ALA A 173 -0.95 15.16 12.78
C ALA A 173 -1.73 14.96 11.48
N VAL A 174 -1.06 15.08 10.33
CA VAL A 174 -1.67 14.82 9.02
C VAL A 174 -2.08 13.36 8.91
N ILE A 175 -1.18 12.42 9.18
CA ILE A 175 -1.47 10.98 9.14
C ILE A 175 -2.63 10.61 10.08
N CYS A 176 -2.62 11.14 11.31
CA CYS A 176 -3.69 10.92 12.28
C CYS A 176 -5.04 11.39 11.73
N SER A 177 -5.10 12.63 11.22
CA SER A 177 -6.32 13.20 10.66
C SER A 177 -6.84 12.43 9.44
N THR A 178 -5.94 11.91 8.59
CA THR A 178 -6.29 11.07 7.44
C THR A 178 -6.90 9.75 7.92
N LEU A 179 -6.25 9.06 8.86
CA LEU A 179 -6.78 7.82 9.46
C LEU A 179 -8.14 8.05 10.13
N GLU A 180 -8.29 9.13 10.89
CA GLU A 180 -9.56 9.50 11.54
C GLU A 180 -10.68 9.74 10.53
N SER A 181 -10.38 10.42 9.42
CA SER A 181 -11.35 10.64 8.35
C SER A 181 -11.80 9.33 7.72
N MET A 182 -10.86 8.44 7.38
CA MET A 182 -11.19 7.16 6.73
C MET A 182 -11.91 6.19 7.68
N THR A 183 -11.43 6.06 8.93
CA THR A 183 -12.10 5.23 9.94
C THR A 183 -13.52 5.74 10.27
N GLY A 184 -13.75 7.06 10.28
CA GLY A 184 -15.08 7.65 10.39
C GLY A 184 -15.98 7.36 9.18
N ARG A 185 -15.43 7.24 7.97
CA ARG A 185 -16.18 6.81 6.77
C ARG A 185 -16.52 5.31 6.80
N ILE A 186 -15.65 4.48 7.39
CA ILE A 186 -15.96 3.06 7.64
C ILE A 186 -17.10 2.94 8.67
N ASP A 187 -17.10 3.75 9.74
CA ASP A 187 -18.23 3.78 10.68
C ASP A 187 -19.55 4.17 9.97
N GLN A 188 -19.52 5.16 9.08
CA GLN A 188 -20.69 5.53 8.25
C GLN A 188 -21.15 4.39 7.33
N LEU A 189 -20.23 3.63 6.73
CA LEU A 189 -20.57 2.42 5.97
C LEU A 189 -21.34 1.41 6.82
N VAL A 190 -20.86 1.13 8.04
CA VAL A 190 -21.53 0.19 8.95
C VAL A 190 -22.92 0.68 9.36
N MET A 191 -23.11 1.99 9.47
CA MET A 191 -24.41 2.61 9.77
C MET A 191 -25.35 2.72 8.56
N GLY A 192 -24.94 2.26 7.37
CA GLY A 192 -25.72 2.40 6.14
C GLY A 192 -25.77 3.83 5.59
N GLN A 193 -24.81 4.67 5.97
CA GLN A 193 -24.67 6.08 5.61
C GLN A 193 -23.48 6.33 4.68
N ALA A 194 -22.92 5.27 4.07
CA ALA A 194 -21.84 5.44 3.12
C ALA A 194 -22.28 6.25 1.89
N GLU A 195 -21.43 7.17 1.48
CA GLU A 195 -21.57 7.84 0.20
C GLU A 195 -20.80 7.09 -0.90
N LYS A 196 -20.77 7.68 -2.09
CA LYS A 196 -20.06 7.17 -3.25
C LYS A 196 -19.22 8.28 -3.86
N ARG A 197 -18.09 7.90 -4.45
CA ARG A 197 -17.23 8.79 -5.22
C ARG A 197 -16.88 8.11 -6.53
N GLU A 198 -17.16 8.77 -7.63
CA GLU A 198 -16.76 8.33 -8.98
C GLU A 198 -15.23 8.20 -9.06
N LEU A 199 -14.77 7.25 -9.86
CA LEU A 199 -13.34 7.06 -10.11
C LEU A 199 -12.79 8.22 -10.94
N ASP A 200 -11.70 8.81 -10.49
CA ASP A 200 -10.90 9.73 -11.27
C ASP A 200 -9.99 8.93 -12.21
N THR A 201 -10.43 8.72 -13.44
CA THR A 201 -9.70 7.91 -14.43
C THR A 201 -8.75 8.73 -15.31
N ARG A 202 -8.60 10.03 -15.02
CA ARG A 202 -7.74 10.92 -15.82
C ARG A 202 -6.29 10.46 -15.78
N HIS A 203 -5.68 10.40 -16.95
CA HIS A 203 -4.28 10.03 -17.14
C HIS A 203 -3.76 10.59 -18.45
N GLU A 204 -2.43 10.58 -18.60
CA GLU A 204 -1.73 10.84 -19.85
C GLU A 204 -0.75 9.72 -20.11
N ILE A 205 -0.72 9.16 -21.33
CA ILE A 205 0.33 8.21 -21.72
C ILE A 205 1.53 9.02 -22.21
N LEU A 206 2.59 9.07 -21.41
CA LEU A 206 3.84 9.77 -21.73
C LEU A 206 4.71 8.94 -22.67
N TYR A 207 4.68 7.62 -22.52
CA TYR A 207 5.43 6.69 -23.37
C TYR A 207 4.70 5.36 -23.48
N ASP A 208 4.56 4.85 -24.71
CA ASP A 208 4.04 3.51 -25.00
C ASP A 208 5.19 2.66 -25.55
N SER A 209 5.74 1.78 -24.72
CA SER A 209 6.94 1.03 -25.08
C SER A 209 6.62 -0.17 -25.95
N PRO A 210 7.37 -0.42 -27.04
CA PRO A 210 7.27 -1.69 -27.75
C PRO A 210 7.71 -2.88 -26.88
N SER A 211 8.39 -2.65 -25.75
CA SER A 211 8.80 -3.67 -24.78
C SER A 211 7.71 -4.04 -23.76
N GLY A 212 6.46 -3.62 -23.97
CA GLY A 212 5.30 -4.09 -23.18
C GLY A 212 5.07 -3.37 -21.86
N PHE A 213 5.53 -2.13 -21.70
CA PHE A 213 5.22 -1.28 -20.54
C PHE A 213 4.81 0.13 -20.98
N LYS A 214 4.09 0.86 -20.13
CA LYS A 214 3.75 2.27 -20.37
C LYS A 214 4.33 3.18 -19.31
N ILE A 215 4.72 4.39 -19.69
CA ILE A 215 4.94 5.47 -18.73
C ILE A 215 3.73 6.39 -18.75
N VAL A 216 3.17 6.66 -17.58
CA VAL A 216 1.89 7.38 -17.45
C VAL A 216 1.99 8.52 -16.46
N ASN A 217 1.33 9.63 -16.75
CA ASN A 217 1.00 10.64 -15.77
C ASN A 217 -0.31 10.21 -15.08
N GLU A 218 -0.23 9.77 -13.83
CA GLU A 218 -1.32 9.18 -13.06
C GLU A 218 -2.15 10.27 -12.36
N ILE A 219 -2.79 11.15 -13.16
CA ILE A 219 -3.52 12.34 -12.66
C ILE A 219 -4.60 11.96 -11.64
N GLY A 220 -5.35 10.90 -11.91
CA GLY A 220 -6.37 10.37 -11.01
C GLY A 220 -5.84 9.51 -9.85
N GLY A 221 -4.53 9.32 -9.72
CA GLY A 221 -3.93 8.43 -8.74
C GLY A 221 -4.25 6.96 -9.01
N SER A 222 -4.37 6.16 -7.93
CA SER A 222 -4.61 4.71 -8.03
C SER A 222 -5.86 4.36 -8.86
N GLU A 223 -6.86 5.23 -8.88
CA GLU A 223 -8.11 5.07 -9.65
C GLU A 223 -7.86 5.06 -11.16
N ALA A 224 -6.99 5.94 -11.65
CA ALA A 224 -6.53 5.93 -13.04
C ALA A 224 -5.76 4.65 -13.36
N ARG A 225 -5.02 4.11 -12.39
CA ARG A 225 -4.32 2.83 -12.56
C ARG A 225 -5.28 1.66 -12.67
N TYR A 226 -6.35 1.62 -11.86
CA TYR A 226 -7.39 0.58 -11.97
C TYR A 226 -8.01 0.58 -13.36
N PHE A 227 -8.28 1.78 -13.89
CA PHE A 227 -8.76 1.96 -15.26
C PHE A 227 -7.74 1.44 -16.28
N LEU A 228 -6.47 1.82 -16.19
CA LEU A 228 -5.45 1.35 -17.14
C LEU A 228 -5.27 -0.18 -17.10
N PHE A 229 -5.34 -0.80 -15.92
CA PHE A 229 -5.34 -2.26 -15.80
C PHE A 229 -6.55 -2.90 -16.48
N SER A 230 -7.74 -2.31 -16.37
CA SER A 230 -8.94 -2.79 -17.09
C SER A 230 -8.82 -2.67 -18.61
N GLN A 231 -7.94 -1.77 -19.08
CA GLN A 231 -7.59 -1.61 -20.50
C GLN A 231 -6.40 -2.47 -20.95
N GLY A 232 -5.94 -3.41 -20.12
CA GLY A 232 -4.89 -4.36 -20.50
C GLY A 232 -3.46 -3.93 -20.15
N LEU A 233 -3.25 -2.90 -19.33
CA LEU A 233 -1.91 -2.55 -18.83
C LEU A 233 -1.30 -3.71 -18.02
N ASP A 234 -0.06 -4.12 -18.31
CA ASP A 234 0.61 -5.20 -17.56
C ASP A 234 1.84 -4.74 -16.79
N ALA A 235 2.56 -3.74 -17.30
CA ALA A 235 3.73 -3.15 -16.67
C ALA A 235 3.75 -1.63 -16.86
N TYR A 236 4.22 -0.89 -15.87
CA TYR A 236 4.13 0.56 -15.89
C TYR A 236 5.19 1.29 -15.07
N ILE A 237 5.35 2.56 -15.40
CA ILE A 237 6.00 3.58 -14.60
C ILE A 237 5.03 4.77 -14.52
N SER A 238 4.58 5.13 -13.33
CA SER A 238 3.59 6.20 -13.11
C SER A 238 4.22 7.41 -12.42
N LEU A 239 4.05 8.60 -12.99
CA LEU A 239 4.20 9.85 -12.27
C LEU A 239 2.95 10.02 -11.40
N VAL A 240 3.11 9.89 -10.09
CA VAL A 240 2.01 9.95 -9.13
C VAL A 240 1.72 11.37 -8.70
N ALA A 241 2.79 12.13 -8.47
CA ALA A 241 2.72 13.50 -7.99
C ALA A 241 4.05 14.21 -8.22
N ILE A 242 4.01 15.54 -8.16
CA ILE A 242 5.19 16.39 -8.03
C ILE A 242 5.16 16.97 -6.61
N ARG A 243 6.26 16.81 -5.88
CA ARG A 243 6.40 17.31 -4.51
C ARG A 243 6.56 18.84 -4.50
N PRO A 244 6.34 19.50 -3.34
CA PRO A 244 6.59 20.94 -3.20
C PRO A 244 8.03 21.39 -3.51
N ASP A 245 9.00 20.48 -3.41
CA ASP A 245 10.41 20.71 -3.76
C ASP A 245 10.74 20.42 -5.24
N ASN A 246 9.71 20.28 -6.09
CA ASN A 246 9.78 19.91 -7.51
C ASN A 246 10.42 18.54 -7.80
N ARG A 247 10.53 17.66 -6.81
CA ARG A 247 10.94 16.27 -7.03
C ARG A 247 9.74 15.43 -7.44
N ASN A 248 9.96 14.49 -8.35
CA ASN A 248 8.93 13.58 -8.83
C ASN A 248 8.66 12.45 -7.82
N VAL A 249 7.41 12.04 -7.70
CA VAL A 249 7.01 10.79 -7.06
C VAL A 249 6.67 9.79 -8.14
N TRP A 250 7.58 8.84 -8.37
CA TRP A 250 7.38 7.77 -9.32
C TRP A 250 6.97 6.49 -8.63
N THR A 251 6.11 5.72 -9.29
CA THR A 251 5.84 4.32 -8.98
C THR A 251 6.21 3.46 -10.18
N VAL A 252 6.84 2.32 -9.97
CA VAL A 252 7.11 1.32 -11.00
C VAL A 252 6.44 0.01 -10.57
N GLY A 253 5.75 -0.65 -11.49
CA GLY A 253 4.96 -1.82 -11.12
C GLY A 253 4.60 -2.71 -12.28
N ARG A 254 4.04 -3.87 -11.93
CA ARG A 254 3.51 -4.87 -12.85
C ARG A 254 2.26 -5.50 -12.26
N ARG A 255 1.37 -6.02 -13.11
CA ARG A 255 0.09 -6.60 -12.69
C ARG A 255 0.25 -7.77 -11.71
N SER A 256 1.24 -8.62 -11.94
CA SER A 256 1.46 -9.85 -11.17
C SER A 256 2.90 -10.34 -11.29
N PRO A 257 3.34 -11.31 -10.45
CA PRO A 257 4.68 -11.88 -10.54
C PRO A 257 4.97 -12.55 -11.89
N TYR A 258 3.92 -12.93 -12.61
CA TYR A 258 3.96 -13.63 -13.89
C TYR A 258 4.29 -12.71 -15.07
N ILE A 259 4.16 -11.39 -14.91
CA ILE A 259 4.57 -10.43 -15.95
C ILE A 259 6.10 -10.29 -15.94
N PRO A 260 6.82 -10.50 -17.05
CA PRO A 260 8.29 -10.53 -17.10
C PRO A 260 8.93 -9.13 -17.04
N PHE A 261 8.49 -8.29 -16.11
CA PHE A 261 9.02 -6.93 -15.89
C PHE A 261 9.88 -6.90 -14.60
N PRO A 262 11.21 -6.70 -14.72
CA PRO A 262 12.16 -7.01 -13.64
C PRO A 262 12.32 -5.85 -12.65
N ILE A 263 11.27 -5.58 -11.87
CA ILE A 263 11.16 -4.41 -10.97
C ILE A 263 12.38 -4.24 -10.04
N ASN A 264 12.81 -5.30 -9.37
CA ASN A 264 13.93 -5.22 -8.42
C ASN A 264 15.25 -4.85 -9.10
N GLU A 265 15.47 -5.31 -10.34
CA GLU A 265 16.67 -4.93 -11.10
C GLU A 265 16.58 -3.49 -11.61
N LEU A 266 15.37 -3.03 -11.97
CA LEU A 266 15.12 -1.65 -12.36
C LEU A 266 15.37 -0.67 -11.22
N PHE A 267 15.11 -1.03 -9.96
CA PHE A 267 15.52 -0.21 -8.81
C PHE A 267 17.02 0.07 -8.84
N GLY A 268 17.85 -0.94 -9.09
CA GLY A 268 19.30 -0.78 -9.21
C GLY A 268 19.69 0.15 -10.36
N VAL A 269 19.00 0.05 -11.50
CA VAL A 269 19.20 0.95 -12.66
C VAL A 269 18.87 2.39 -12.29
N TYR A 270 17.71 2.64 -11.68
CA TYR A 270 17.28 3.99 -11.32
C TYR A 270 18.14 4.57 -10.20
N ASN A 271 18.54 3.76 -9.21
CA ASN A 271 19.43 4.19 -8.13
C ASN A 271 20.81 4.62 -8.65
N ALA A 272 21.36 3.91 -9.65
CA ALA A 272 22.59 4.32 -10.30
C ALA A 272 22.47 5.68 -11.02
N LEU A 273 21.30 5.99 -11.58
CA LEU A 273 21.03 7.28 -12.23
C LEU A 273 20.81 8.42 -11.23
N GLU A 274 20.19 8.13 -10.09
CA GLU A 274 19.93 9.14 -9.05
C GLU A 274 21.19 9.50 -8.25
N GLY A 275 22.13 8.56 -8.09
CA GLY A 275 23.35 8.77 -7.30
C GLY A 275 23.07 8.96 -5.80
N LEU A 276 21.97 8.41 -5.30
CA LEU A 276 21.59 8.50 -3.89
C LEU A 276 22.40 7.52 -3.01
N PRO A 277 22.52 7.79 -1.69
CA PRO A 277 23.12 6.85 -0.76
C PRO A 277 22.43 5.47 -0.79
N GLU A 278 23.20 4.42 -0.52
CA GLU A 278 22.68 3.07 -0.40
C GLU A 278 21.55 3.01 0.65
N GLY A 279 20.44 2.35 0.30
CA GLY A 279 19.25 2.27 1.14
C GLY A 279 18.33 3.50 1.12
N GLU A 280 18.71 4.61 0.48
CA GLU A 280 17.89 5.83 0.41
C GLU A 280 17.26 6.06 -0.98
N GLY A 281 17.41 5.10 -1.90
CA GLY A 281 16.95 5.18 -3.28
C GLY A 281 15.53 4.67 -3.54
N TRP A 282 15.28 4.30 -4.78
CA TRP A 282 14.15 3.51 -5.22
C TRP A 282 14.13 2.14 -4.54
N GLY A 283 12.93 1.68 -4.19
CA GLY A 283 12.72 0.40 -3.53
C GLY A 283 11.23 0.03 -3.44
N GLY A 284 10.97 -1.12 -2.84
CA GLY A 284 9.64 -1.69 -2.67
C GLY A 284 9.66 -3.20 -2.87
N SER A 285 8.49 -3.75 -3.21
CA SER A 285 8.31 -5.18 -3.45
C SER A 285 8.69 -5.58 -4.88
N ASN A 286 8.62 -6.88 -5.17
CA ASN A 286 8.77 -7.43 -6.50
C ASN A 286 7.55 -7.19 -7.43
N ILE A 287 6.50 -6.52 -6.97
CA ILE A 287 5.27 -6.22 -7.74
C ILE A 287 5.10 -4.73 -7.99
N VAL A 288 5.40 -3.94 -6.97
CA VAL A 288 5.30 -2.48 -7.02
C VAL A 288 6.33 -1.89 -6.06
N GLY A 289 6.93 -0.79 -6.50
CA GLY A 289 7.78 0.06 -5.69
C GLY A 289 7.81 1.47 -6.27
N GLY A 290 8.70 2.31 -5.78
CA GLY A 290 8.74 3.69 -6.23
C GLY A 290 10.02 4.41 -5.86
N SER A 291 10.07 5.68 -6.26
CA SER A 291 11.17 6.59 -5.94
C SER A 291 11.32 6.78 -4.43
N SER A 292 12.54 7.13 -4.00
CA SER A 292 12.89 7.46 -2.61
C SER A 292 11.80 8.23 -1.86
N ARG A 293 11.30 7.69 -0.75
CA ARG A 293 10.32 8.38 0.11
C ARG A 293 10.89 9.70 0.65
N LYS A 294 12.18 9.71 1.00
CA LYS A 294 12.90 10.86 1.58
C LYS A 294 13.25 11.93 0.54
N HIS A 295 13.81 11.54 -0.61
CA HIS A 295 14.40 12.49 -1.57
C HIS A 295 13.56 12.74 -2.83
N GLY A 296 12.58 11.87 -3.10
CA GLY A 296 11.91 11.82 -4.40
C GLY A 296 12.89 11.55 -5.53
N SER A 297 12.44 11.77 -6.76
CA SER A 297 13.23 11.51 -7.96
C SER A 297 13.47 12.77 -8.78
N GLY A 298 14.66 12.88 -9.35
CA GLY A 298 15.02 13.93 -10.30
C GLY A 298 14.89 13.47 -11.74
N LEU A 299 14.59 12.20 -11.95
CA LEU A 299 14.53 11.60 -13.27
C LEU A 299 13.27 12.06 -13.99
N SER A 300 13.46 12.42 -15.26
CA SER A 300 12.37 12.65 -16.20
C SER A 300 11.81 11.33 -16.72
N TRP A 301 10.63 11.38 -17.36
CA TRP A 301 10.05 10.18 -17.96
C TRP A 301 10.91 9.64 -19.11
N GLU A 302 11.60 10.50 -19.85
CA GLU A 302 12.50 10.13 -20.94
C GLU A 302 13.70 9.32 -20.42
N GLN A 303 14.30 9.78 -19.32
CA GLN A 303 15.41 9.06 -18.68
C GLN A 303 14.98 7.68 -18.17
N LEU A 304 13.78 7.60 -17.57
CA LEU A 304 13.21 6.34 -17.13
C LEU A 304 12.89 5.42 -18.32
N ALA A 305 12.36 5.96 -19.42
CA ALA A 305 12.09 5.19 -20.64
C ALA A 305 13.37 4.60 -21.23
N GLU A 306 14.40 5.44 -21.45
CA GLU A 306 15.68 5.01 -22.02
C GLU A 306 16.34 3.93 -21.16
N ALA A 307 16.43 4.16 -19.85
CA ALA A 307 17.05 3.24 -18.91
C ALA A 307 16.30 1.89 -18.84
N THR A 308 14.97 1.93 -18.82
CA THR A 308 14.13 0.73 -18.78
C THR A 308 14.26 -0.07 -20.06
N VAL A 309 14.13 0.58 -21.22
CA VAL A 309 14.26 -0.07 -22.53
C VAL A 309 15.65 -0.68 -22.69
N GLY A 310 16.70 0.06 -22.34
CA GLY A 310 18.08 -0.44 -22.41
C GLY A 310 18.30 -1.67 -21.52
N HIS A 311 17.76 -1.66 -20.30
CA HIS A 311 17.82 -2.81 -19.39
C HIS A 311 17.05 -4.03 -19.93
N LEU A 312 15.80 -3.82 -20.39
CA LEU A 312 14.97 -4.89 -20.95
C LEU A 312 15.61 -5.52 -22.19
N GLN A 313 16.17 -4.72 -23.10
CA GLN A 313 16.88 -5.21 -24.29
C GLN A 313 18.12 -6.03 -23.93
N LYS A 314 18.87 -5.62 -22.91
CA LYS A 314 20.03 -6.37 -22.42
C LYS A 314 19.61 -7.70 -21.80
N LYS A 315 18.49 -7.73 -21.07
CA LYS A 315 18.02 -8.90 -20.33
C LYS A 315 17.33 -9.94 -21.22
N TYR A 316 16.46 -9.49 -22.12
CA TYR A 316 15.58 -10.36 -22.90
C TYR A 316 15.89 -10.36 -24.42
N GLY A 317 16.82 -9.53 -24.87
CA GLY A 317 17.12 -9.33 -26.29
C GLY A 317 16.15 -8.35 -26.97
N LYS A 318 16.30 -8.17 -28.29
CA LYS A 318 15.49 -7.22 -29.08
C LYS A 318 14.03 -7.67 -29.31
N ASN A 319 13.65 -8.88 -28.91
CA ASN A 319 12.38 -9.51 -29.26
C ASN A 319 11.45 -9.68 -28.05
N LEU A 320 11.23 -8.62 -27.26
CA LEU A 320 9.99 -8.53 -26.49
C LEU A 320 8.88 -8.13 -27.46
N GLU A 321 8.46 -9.05 -28.34
CA GLU A 321 7.15 -8.89 -28.96
C GLU A 321 6.10 -9.06 -27.85
N PRO A 322 5.09 -8.18 -27.76
CA PRO A 322 4.00 -8.37 -26.81
C PRO A 322 3.28 -9.66 -27.21
N SER A 323 3.59 -10.74 -26.50
CA SER A 323 2.88 -11.99 -26.70
C SER A 323 1.48 -11.82 -26.15
N ILE A 324 0.54 -11.85 -27.09
CA ILE A 324 -0.88 -12.16 -26.94
C ILE A 324 -1.78 -10.96 -26.60
N SER A 325 -2.24 -10.28 -27.66
CA SER A 325 -3.62 -9.83 -27.75
C SER A 325 -4.56 -11.04 -27.58
N VAL A 326 -5.27 -11.11 -26.45
CA VAL A 326 -6.50 -11.93 -26.33
C VAL A 326 -7.69 -11.00 -26.44
#